data_AF-A0ABD2B037-F1
#
_entry.id   AF-A0ABD2B037-F1
#
_cell.length_a   1.000
_cell.length_b   1.000
_cell.length_c   1.000
_cell.angle_alpha   90.00
_cell.angle_beta   90.00
_cell.angle_gamma   90.00
#
_symmetry.space_group_name_H-M   'P 1'
#
loop_
_entity.id
_entity.type
_entity.pdbx_description
1 polymer ?
#
loop_
_entity_poly.entity_id
_entity_poly.type
_entity_poly.pdbx_seq_one_letter_code
_entity_poly.pdbx_strand_id
1 'polypeptide(L)'
;MELKVVIPHPIKDEVMPLSEMGSIFVSLRNQGGAGKLLGELLAKLSQEKGSKWVADKWDQSRLPLNDIIDPERENIDKIAKEYHLEFLIGDYNSAKSSSSDELSLQQIHEQLKRLMKENTFDEISSWITENVGSRVKDPKFIRTLMTAILETSIVPFNETWKLNEHIFSNLQLLIHRFVDTDEVLELQCLYAIQAHMTKIEFPCGILRNIINKLSGDNIISSDAFLAWQKGEDPAEHEGHSVAIMTLTAFFISLQEAEDSSSVEDGPSNIIQVLQITLFEITENAVRISNIVIMYPFVSDNLLLFSGFYIVP
;
A
#
# COMPACT_ATOMS: atom_id res chain seq x y z
N MET A 1 -16.67 28.72 -44.84
CA MET A 1 -16.59 27.24 -45.01
C MET A 1 -16.25 26.70 -43.63
N GLU A 2 -17.22 26.08 -42.95
CA GLU A 2 -17.04 25.71 -41.54
C GLU A 2 -15.92 24.67 -41.39
N LEU A 3 -14.97 24.90 -40.49
CA LEU A 3 -13.82 24.02 -40.21
C LEU A 3 -14.24 22.56 -39.98
N LYS A 4 -15.48 22.36 -39.49
CA LYS A 4 -16.19 21.08 -39.28
C LYS A 4 -16.34 20.20 -40.53
N VAL A 5 -16.28 20.79 -41.72
CA VAL A 5 -16.48 20.08 -42.98
C VAL A 5 -15.14 19.67 -43.61
N VAL A 6 -14.10 20.49 -43.44
CA VAL A 6 -12.82 20.33 -44.15
C VAL A 6 -11.80 19.51 -43.35
N ILE A 7 -11.76 19.66 -42.02
CA ILE A 7 -10.75 19.02 -41.15
C ILE A 7 -10.91 17.49 -40.99
N PRO A 8 -12.12 16.90 -40.95
CA PRO A 8 -12.24 15.46 -40.74
C PRO A 8 -11.60 14.62 -41.85
N HIS A 9 -11.56 15.11 -43.10
CA HIS A 9 -11.13 14.33 -44.26
C HIS A 9 -9.61 14.08 -44.31
N PRO A 10 -8.73 15.08 -44.09
CA PRO A 10 -7.29 14.83 -43.94
C PRO A 10 -6.93 13.91 -42.76
N ILE A 11 -7.67 13.99 -41.65
CA ILE A 11 -7.44 13.15 -40.47
C ILE A 11 -7.87 11.70 -40.75
N LYS A 12 -9.03 11.54 -41.39
CA LYS A 12 -9.57 10.24 -41.80
C LYS A 12 -8.64 9.49 -42.77
N ASP A 13 -8.08 10.20 -43.73
CA ASP A 13 -7.18 9.64 -44.74
C ASP A 13 -5.74 9.50 -44.23
N GLU A 14 -5.51 9.79 -42.94
CA GLU A 14 -4.21 9.77 -42.27
C GLU A 14 -3.16 10.70 -42.93
N VAL A 15 -3.63 11.69 -43.69
CA VAL A 15 -2.82 12.74 -44.30
C VAL A 15 -2.41 13.79 -43.26
N MET A 16 -3.18 13.92 -42.19
CA MET A 16 -2.91 14.84 -41.08
C MET A 16 -3.16 14.15 -39.72
N PRO A 17 -2.15 13.98 -38.86
CA PRO A 17 -2.35 13.42 -37.53
C PRO A 17 -3.10 14.39 -36.61
N LEU A 18 -3.85 13.85 -35.66
CA LEU A 18 -4.64 14.65 -34.72
C LEU A 18 -3.76 15.55 -33.83
N SER A 19 -2.52 15.16 -33.58
CA SER A 19 -1.53 15.97 -32.83
C SER A 19 -1.27 17.35 -33.47
N GLU A 20 -1.35 17.45 -34.80
CA GLU A 20 -1.16 18.73 -35.52
C GLU A 20 -2.31 19.72 -35.27
N MET A 21 -3.47 19.24 -34.80
CA MET A 21 -4.60 20.08 -34.41
C MET A 21 -4.42 20.71 -33.02
N GLY A 22 -3.43 20.27 -32.23
CA GLY A 22 -3.20 20.76 -30.87
C GLY A 22 -3.03 22.29 -30.81
N SER A 23 -2.31 22.87 -31.76
CA SER A 23 -2.09 24.32 -31.85
C SER A 23 -3.39 25.12 -32.09
N ILE A 24 -4.33 24.55 -32.85
CA ILE A 24 -5.64 25.16 -33.14
C ILE A 24 -6.52 25.09 -31.89
N PHE A 25 -6.55 23.94 -31.21
CA PHE A 25 -7.30 23.76 -29.98
C PHE A 25 -6.82 24.69 -28.86
N VAL A 26 -5.50 24.78 -28.66
CA VAL A 26 -4.89 25.70 -27.68
C VAL A 26 -5.23 27.17 -28.00
N SER A 27 -5.26 27.54 -29.28
CA SER A 27 -5.63 28.91 -29.70
C SER A 27 -7.10 29.23 -29.41
N LEU A 28 -7.98 28.23 -29.47
CA LEU A 28 -9.42 28.37 -29.23
C LEU A 28 -9.80 28.24 -27.74
N ARG A 29 -8.91 27.70 -26.90
CA ARG A 29 -9.11 27.52 -25.46
C ARG A 29 -9.57 28.81 -24.77
N ASN A 30 -8.88 29.91 -25.03
CA ASN A 30 -9.18 31.21 -24.41
C ASN A 30 -10.50 31.84 -24.90
N GLN A 31 -11.05 31.33 -26.01
CA GLN A 31 -12.29 31.83 -26.62
C GLN A 31 -13.52 30.96 -26.24
N GLY A 32 -13.32 29.83 -25.54
CA GLY A 32 -14.41 28.96 -25.08
C GLY A 32 -15.16 28.22 -26.19
N GLY A 33 -14.45 27.84 -27.26
CA GLY A 33 -15.01 27.08 -28.40
C GLY A 33 -14.19 25.85 -28.80
N ALA A 34 -13.18 25.50 -28.01
CA ALA A 34 -12.28 24.40 -28.32
C ALA A 34 -12.97 23.05 -28.08
N GLY A 35 -13.71 22.93 -26.98
CA GLY A 35 -14.46 21.72 -26.63
C GLY A 35 -15.58 21.42 -27.64
N LYS A 36 -16.29 22.45 -28.10
CA LYS A 36 -17.31 22.30 -29.16
C LYS A 36 -16.73 21.79 -30.49
N LEU A 37 -15.63 22.40 -30.95
CA LEU A 37 -14.99 22.01 -32.21
C LEU A 37 -14.43 20.58 -32.12
N LEU A 38 -13.80 20.26 -31.00
CA LEU A 38 -13.29 18.93 -30.71
C LEU A 38 -14.41 17.89 -30.71
N GLY A 39 -15.51 18.20 -30.02
CA GLY A 39 -16.71 17.38 -29.95
C GLY A 39 -17.26 17.00 -31.33
N GLU A 40 -17.45 18.01 -32.17
CA GLU A 40 -17.97 17.84 -33.53
C GLU A 40 -17.02 17.05 -34.44
N LEU A 41 -15.72 17.29 -34.32
CA LEU A 41 -14.71 16.57 -35.09
C LEU A 41 -14.69 15.08 -34.74
N LEU A 42 -14.58 14.75 -33.46
CA LEU A 42 -14.46 13.37 -33.01
C LEU A 42 -15.77 12.60 -33.19
N ALA A 43 -16.93 13.25 -33.01
CA ALA A 43 -18.23 12.64 -33.30
C ALA A 43 -18.33 12.25 -34.78
N LYS A 44 -17.89 13.13 -35.69
CA LYS A 44 -17.89 12.84 -37.13
C LYS A 44 -16.93 11.73 -37.52
N LEU A 45 -15.71 11.72 -36.95
CA LEU A 45 -14.77 10.61 -37.16
C LEU A 45 -15.30 9.28 -36.60
N SER A 46 -16.02 9.33 -35.47
CA SER A 46 -16.64 8.17 -34.82
C SER A 46 -17.75 7.58 -35.69
N GLN A 47 -18.57 8.42 -36.32
CA GLN A 47 -19.58 7.98 -37.29
C GLN A 47 -18.98 7.30 -38.52
N GLU A 48 -17.80 7.73 -38.97
CA GLU A 48 -17.20 7.24 -40.22
C GLU A 48 -16.26 6.04 -40.03
N LYS A 49 -15.53 5.97 -38.91
CA LYS A 49 -14.48 4.96 -38.65
C LYS A 49 -14.73 4.12 -37.38
N GLY A 50 -15.70 4.50 -36.56
CA GLY A 50 -16.04 3.83 -35.31
C GLY A 50 -15.28 4.39 -34.09
N SER A 51 -15.91 4.29 -32.91
CA SER A 51 -15.41 4.85 -31.64
C SER A 51 -14.03 4.30 -31.24
N LYS A 52 -13.76 3.01 -31.48
CA LYS A 52 -12.46 2.40 -31.17
C LYS A 52 -11.31 3.04 -31.96
N TRP A 53 -11.51 3.25 -33.26
CA TRP A 53 -10.49 3.90 -34.10
C TRP A 53 -10.24 5.34 -33.66
N VAL A 54 -11.29 6.06 -33.27
CA VAL A 54 -11.17 7.42 -32.75
C VAL A 54 -10.41 7.46 -31.42
N ALA A 55 -10.68 6.52 -30.50
CA ALA A 55 -9.94 6.38 -29.25
C ALA A 55 -8.45 6.12 -29.51
N ASP A 56 -8.12 5.16 -30.38
CA ASP A 56 -6.73 4.85 -30.73
C ASP A 56 -5.99 6.07 -31.31
N LYS A 57 -6.66 6.87 -32.15
CA LYS A 57 -6.08 8.10 -32.71
C LYS A 57 -6.00 9.25 -31.70
N TRP A 58 -6.94 9.33 -30.77
CA TRP A 58 -6.90 10.27 -29.65
C TRP A 58 -5.69 10.00 -28.76
N ASP A 59 -5.47 8.74 -28.39
CA ASP A 59 -4.33 8.33 -27.57
C ASP A 59 -2.99 8.57 -28.26
N GLN A 60 -2.91 8.25 -29.56
CA GLN A 60 -1.72 8.53 -30.38
C GLN A 60 -1.39 10.02 -30.49
N SER A 61 -2.38 10.90 -30.36
CA SER A 61 -2.17 12.35 -30.44
C SER A 61 -1.39 12.90 -29.26
N ARG A 62 -1.44 12.20 -28.10
CA ARG A 62 -0.87 12.64 -26.82
C ARG A 62 -1.28 14.06 -26.41
N LEU A 63 -2.45 14.51 -26.85
CA LEU A 63 -2.99 15.82 -26.50
C LEU A 63 -3.76 15.73 -25.17
N PRO A 64 -3.30 16.39 -24.11
CA PRO A 64 -4.04 16.42 -22.86
C PRO A 64 -5.30 17.27 -23.01
N LEU A 65 -6.47 16.69 -22.69
CA LEU A 65 -7.77 17.36 -22.75
C LEU A 65 -7.83 18.66 -21.92
N ASN A 66 -7.12 18.72 -20.78
CA ASN A 66 -7.00 19.92 -19.94
C ASN A 66 -6.28 21.10 -20.62
N ASP A 67 -5.41 20.83 -21.58
CA ASP A 67 -4.72 21.88 -22.35
C ASP A 67 -5.57 22.36 -23.52
N ILE A 68 -6.64 21.62 -23.85
CA ILE A 68 -7.57 21.95 -24.94
C ILE A 68 -8.81 22.66 -24.40
N ILE A 69 -9.43 22.12 -23.36
CA ILE A 69 -10.69 22.62 -22.80
C ILE A 69 -10.39 23.40 -21.51
N ASP A 70 -10.87 24.63 -21.44
CA ASP A 70 -10.82 25.42 -20.21
C ASP A 70 -12.02 25.06 -19.31
N PRO A 71 -11.80 24.37 -18.17
CA PRO A 71 -12.90 23.92 -17.30
C PRO A 71 -13.68 25.07 -16.66
N GLU A 72 -13.14 26.29 -16.62
CA GLU A 72 -13.87 27.48 -16.15
C GLU A 72 -14.86 28.01 -17.20
N ARG A 73 -14.74 27.59 -18.46
CA ARG A 73 -15.53 28.11 -19.60
C ARG A 73 -16.42 27.07 -20.26
N GLU A 74 -15.92 25.85 -20.39
CA GLU A 74 -16.57 24.74 -21.07
C GLU A 74 -16.70 23.56 -20.11
N ASN A 75 -17.87 22.92 -20.08
CA ASN A 75 -18.11 21.76 -19.23
C ASN A 75 -17.84 20.46 -20.02
N ILE A 76 -16.80 19.74 -19.60
CA ILE A 76 -16.30 18.53 -20.25
C ILE A 76 -17.37 17.41 -20.25
N ASP A 77 -18.04 17.17 -19.13
CA ASP A 77 -19.06 16.12 -19.02
C ASP A 77 -20.27 16.40 -19.93
N LYS A 78 -20.65 17.68 -20.07
CA LYS A 78 -21.71 18.11 -20.97
C LYS A 78 -21.33 17.88 -22.43
N ILE A 79 -20.10 18.20 -22.82
CA ILE A 79 -19.58 17.99 -24.17
C ILE A 79 -19.49 16.49 -24.47
N ALA A 80 -19.00 15.68 -23.52
CA ALA A 80 -18.95 14.22 -23.63
C ALA A 80 -20.31 13.64 -24.01
N LYS A 81 -21.34 14.07 -23.26
CA LYS A 81 -22.71 13.60 -23.42
C LYS A 81 -23.38 14.13 -24.69
N GLU A 82 -23.12 15.38 -25.05
CA GLU A 82 -23.72 16.03 -26.22
C GLU A 82 -23.19 15.44 -27.53
N TYR A 83 -21.92 15.02 -27.56
CA TYR A 83 -21.26 14.48 -28.76
C TYR A 83 -21.05 12.96 -28.75
N HIS A 84 -21.60 12.25 -27.76
CA HIS A 84 -21.42 10.81 -27.56
C HIS A 84 -19.94 10.38 -27.48
N LEU A 85 -19.14 11.18 -26.78
CA LEU A 85 -17.70 10.99 -26.57
C LEU A 85 -17.37 10.47 -25.16
N GLU A 86 -18.34 9.87 -24.48
CA GLU A 86 -18.14 9.29 -23.14
C GLU A 86 -17.05 8.20 -23.16
N PHE A 87 -16.82 7.56 -24.31
CA PHE A 87 -15.73 6.61 -24.53
C PHE A 87 -14.33 7.23 -24.50
N LEU A 88 -14.20 8.56 -24.58
CA LEU A 88 -12.92 9.30 -24.49
C LEU A 88 -12.73 10.00 -23.14
N ILE A 89 -13.84 10.29 -22.43
CA ILE A 89 -13.86 11.10 -21.21
C ILE A 89 -14.06 10.22 -19.96
N GLY A 90 -14.58 8.99 -20.12
CA GLY A 90 -14.63 7.99 -19.06
C GLY A 90 -13.28 7.74 -18.37
N ASP A 91 -12.18 8.00 -19.09
CA ASP A 91 -10.81 7.85 -18.58
C ASP A 91 -10.23 9.16 -17.99
N TYR A 92 -10.85 10.33 -18.23
CA TYR A 92 -10.26 11.61 -17.82
C TYR A 92 -10.62 12.02 -16.38
N ASN A 93 -11.80 11.66 -15.88
CA ASN A 93 -12.11 11.71 -14.44
C ASN A 93 -11.54 10.50 -13.67
N SER A 94 -11.08 9.48 -14.39
CA SER A 94 -10.26 8.35 -13.90
C SER A 94 -8.76 8.71 -13.86
N ALA A 95 -8.34 9.90 -14.32
CA ALA A 95 -6.95 10.36 -14.31
C ALA A 95 -6.41 10.77 -12.92
N LYS A 96 -6.95 10.17 -11.85
CA LYS A 96 -6.25 9.95 -10.57
C LYS A 96 -5.69 8.52 -10.42
N SER A 97 -5.86 7.67 -11.43
CA SER A 97 -5.25 6.34 -11.50
C SER A 97 -4.82 6.09 -12.93
N SER A 98 -3.57 6.42 -13.23
CA SER A 98 -2.91 6.02 -14.46
C SER A 98 -2.84 4.49 -14.58
N SER A 99 -3.09 4.04 -15.81
CA SER A 99 -2.66 2.79 -16.47
C SER A 99 -3.34 1.46 -16.09
N SER A 100 -4.06 0.93 -17.10
CA SER A 100 -4.48 -0.46 -17.25
C SER A 100 -5.60 -0.90 -16.30
N ASP A 101 -6.29 -1.98 -16.64
CA ASP A 101 -7.25 -2.71 -15.79
C ASP A 101 -6.60 -3.29 -14.50
N GLU A 102 -5.68 -2.57 -13.86
CA GLU A 102 -4.98 -3.00 -12.65
C GLU A 102 -5.71 -2.52 -11.40
N LEU A 103 -6.09 -3.48 -10.57
CA LEU A 103 -6.72 -3.20 -9.28
C LEU A 103 -5.76 -2.39 -8.39
N SER A 104 -6.33 -1.40 -7.69
CA SER A 104 -5.63 -0.70 -6.61
C SER A 104 -5.32 -1.66 -5.46
N LEU A 105 -4.30 -1.37 -4.65
CA LEU A 105 -3.94 -2.20 -3.49
C LEU A 105 -5.11 -2.36 -2.50
N GLN A 106 -5.97 -1.34 -2.37
CA GLN A 106 -7.16 -1.42 -1.52
C GLN A 106 -8.21 -2.39 -2.10
N GLN A 107 -8.43 -2.37 -3.42
CA GLN A 107 -9.32 -3.32 -4.07
C GLN A 107 -8.77 -4.75 -3.99
N ILE A 108 -7.45 -4.91 -4.18
CA ILE A 108 -6.76 -6.18 -3.99
C ILE A 108 -6.95 -6.69 -2.56
N HIS A 109 -6.75 -5.82 -1.55
CA HIS A 109 -6.93 -6.16 -0.14
C HIS A 109 -8.32 -6.73 0.16
N GLU A 110 -9.38 -6.00 -0.23
CA GLU A 110 -10.76 -6.43 0.01
C GLU A 110 -11.09 -7.71 -0.74
N GLN A 111 -10.59 -7.86 -1.97
CA GLN A 111 -10.81 -9.05 -2.77
C GLN A 111 -10.09 -10.27 -2.18
N LEU A 112 -8.85 -10.12 -1.71
CA LEU A 112 -8.11 -11.18 -1.02
C LEU A 112 -8.87 -11.66 0.22
N LYS A 113 -9.38 -10.74 1.06
CA LYS A 113 -10.16 -11.10 2.24
C LYS A 113 -11.42 -11.89 1.93
N ARG A 114 -12.06 -11.61 0.79
CA ARG A 114 -13.20 -12.40 0.31
C ARG A 114 -12.76 -13.80 -0.10
N LEU A 115 -11.77 -13.89 -0.99
CA LEU A 115 -11.28 -15.17 -1.51
C LEU A 115 -10.74 -16.07 -0.41
N MET A 116 -9.98 -15.54 0.56
CA MET A 116 -9.41 -16.31 1.67
C MET A 116 -10.46 -16.98 2.58
N LYS A 117 -11.72 -16.51 2.55
CA LYS A 117 -12.82 -17.09 3.33
C LYS A 117 -13.60 -18.16 2.55
N GLU A 118 -13.60 -18.05 1.23
CA GLU A 118 -14.56 -18.76 0.36
C GLU A 118 -13.88 -19.72 -0.62
N ASN A 119 -12.57 -19.57 -0.87
CA ASN A 119 -11.85 -20.21 -1.96
C ASN A 119 -10.67 -21.05 -1.49
N THR A 120 -10.23 -21.93 -2.39
CA THR A 120 -9.07 -22.79 -2.20
C THR A 120 -7.75 -22.06 -2.47
N PHE A 121 -6.64 -22.62 -2.01
CA PHE A 121 -5.30 -22.09 -2.24
C PHE A 121 -4.99 -21.85 -3.74
N ASP A 122 -5.38 -22.78 -4.61
CA ASP A 122 -5.11 -22.71 -6.05
C ASP A 122 -5.94 -21.61 -6.73
N GLU A 123 -7.20 -21.43 -6.32
CA GLU A 123 -8.07 -20.37 -6.83
C GLU A 123 -7.57 -18.98 -6.41
N ILE A 124 -7.15 -18.83 -5.15
CA ILE A 124 -6.55 -17.58 -4.64
C ILE A 124 -5.26 -17.28 -5.40
N SER A 125 -4.40 -18.29 -5.57
CA SER A 125 -3.10 -18.14 -6.26
C SER A 125 -3.28 -17.77 -7.74
N SER A 126 -4.25 -18.38 -8.42
CA SER A 126 -4.59 -18.06 -9.81
C SER A 126 -5.11 -16.63 -9.92
N TRP A 127 -6.02 -16.23 -9.04
CA TRP A 127 -6.54 -14.87 -9.02
C TRP A 127 -5.44 -13.83 -8.78
N ILE A 128 -4.52 -14.07 -7.84
CA ILE A 128 -3.36 -13.18 -7.60
C ILE A 128 -2.51 -13.08 -8.88
N THR A 129 -2.20 -14.19 -9.52
CA THR A 129 -1.37 -14.21 -10.74
C THR A 129 -2.03 -13.44 -11.88
N GLU A 130 -3.35 -13.56 -12.04
CA GLU A 130 -4.11 -12.89 -13.11
C GLU A 130 -4.32 -11.39 -12.86
N ASN A 131 -4.57 -10.98 -11.60
CA ASN A 131 -5.04 -9.62 -11.29
C ASN A 131 -3.94 -8.72 -10.70
N VAL A 132 -2.89 -9.30 -10.11
CA VAL A 132 -1.72 -8.57 -9.59
C VAL A 132 -0.58 -8.65 -10.61
N GLY A 133 -0.47 -9.75 -11.35
CA GLY A 133 0.44 -9.87 -12.48
C GLY A 133 1.90 -9.62 -12.11
N SER A 134 2.53 -8.63 -12.74
CA SER A 134 3.94 -8.28 -12.49
C SER A 134 4.21 -7.72 -11.09
N ARG A 135 3.17 -7.26 -10.37
CA ARG A 135 3.28 -6.62 -9.05
C ARG A 135 3.33 -7.62 -7.90
N VAL A 136 3.35 -8.93 -8.16
CA VAL A 136 3.38 -9.96 -7.10
C VAL A 136 4.63 -9.90 -6.22
N LYS A 137 5.72 -9.29 -6.71
CA LYS A 137 6.95 -9.04 -5.97
C LYS A 137 7.08 -7.58 -5.46
N ASP A 138 6.03 -6.76 -5.58
CA ASP A 138 6.02 -5.41 -4.99
C ASP A 138 5.95 -5.52 -3.46
N PRO A 139 6.90 -4.93 -2.71
CA PRO A 139 6.84 -4.83 -1.25
C PRO A 139 5.47 -4.42 -0.71
N LYS A 140 4.80 -3.47 -1.37
CA LYS A 140 3.48 -2.99 -0.95
C LYS A 140 2.41 -4.07 -1.10
N PHE A 141 2.47 -4.86 -2.17
CA PHE A 141 1.56 -5.98 -2.35
C PHE A 141 1.80 -7.07 -1.29
N ILE A 142 3.06 -7.40 -0.98
CA ILE A 142 3.37 -8.38 0.06
C ILE A 142 2.83 -7.96 1.42
N ARG A 143 2.93 -6.66 1.77
CA ARG A 143 2.29 -6.12 2.99
C ARG A 143 0.78 -6.26 2.95
N THR A 144 0.14 -5.96 1.81
CA THR A 144 -1.30 -6.14 1.62
C THR A 144 -1.71 -7.60 1.79
N LEU A 145 -0.98 -8.54 1.17
CA LEU A 145 -1.23 -9.96 1.26
C LEU A 145 -1.14 -10.45 2.71
N MET A 146 -0.05 -10.12 3.41
CA MET A 146 0.13 -10.52 4.81
C MET A 146 -0.97 -9.92 5.71
N THR A 147 -1.34 -8.66 5.48
CA THR A 147 -2.40 -7.99 6.25
C THR A 147 -3.76 -8.66 6.03
N ALA A 148 -4.09 -9.05 4.79
CA ALA A 148 -5.32 -9.78 4.48
C ALA A 148 -5.37 -11.16 5.16
N ILE A 149 -4.23 -11.85 5.24
CA ILE A 149 -4.10 -13.12 5.98
C ILE A 149 -4.38 -12.92 7.47
N LEU A 150 -3.78 -11.88 8.07
CA LEU A 150 -3.96 -11.55 9.50
C LEU A 150 -5.41 -11.17 9.80
N GLU A 151 -6.02 -10.28 9.01
CA GLU A 151 -7.42 -9.87 9.17
C GLU A 151 -8.43 -11.01 8.94
N THR A 152 -8.03 -12.06 8.22
CA THR A 152 -8.87 -13.26 8.02
C THR A 152 -8.67 -14.27 9.14
N SER A 153 -7.47 -14.33 9.73
CA SER A 153 -7.11 -15.34 10.73
C SER A 153 -7.33 -14.88 12.17
N ILE A 154 -7.29 -13.57 12.44
CA ILE A 154 -7.46 -12.98 13.77
C ILE A 154 -8.87 -12.40 13.87
N VAL A 155 -9.69 -12.98 14.75
CA VAL A 155 -11.09 -12.60 14.91
C VAL A 155 -11.39 -12.09 16.31
N PRO A 156 -12.34 -11.17 16.48
CA PRO A 156 -12.80 -10.74 17.79
C PRO A 156 -13.37 -11.93 18.59
N PHE A 157 -12.98 -12.05 19.86
CA PHE A 157 -13.45 -13.10 20.76
C PHE A 157 -13.44 -12.58 22.20
N ASN A 158 -14.60 -12.57 22.87
CA ASN A 158 -14.75 -12.16 24.27
C ASN A 158 -14.00 -10.87 24.65
N GLU A 159 -14.32 -9.75 23.98
CA GLU A 159 -13.72 -8.42 24.23
C GLU A 159 -12.21 -8.32 23.91
N THR A 160 -11.62 -9.37 23.35
CA THR A 160 -10.24 -9.38 22.86
C THR A 160 -10.17 -9.99 21.45
N TRP A 161 -8.99 -10.48 21.06
CA TRP A 161 -8.72 -11.10 19.79
C TRP A 161 -8.29 -12.55 19.97
N LYS A 162 -8.56 -13.38 18.96
CA LYS A 162 -8.11 -14.77 18.92
C LYS A 162 -7.60 -15.12 17.54
N LEU A 163 -6.43 -15.76 17.49
CA LEU A 163 -5.89 -16.34 16.29
C LEU A 163 -6.57 -17.69 15.99
N ASN A 164 -7.08 -17.86 14.78
CA ASN A 164 -7.44 -19.15 14.23
C ASN A 164 -6.21 -19.77 13.55
N GLU A 165 -5.48 -20.59 14.30
CA GLU A 165 -4.22 -21.20 13.86
C GLU A 165 -4.38 -22.09 12.62
N HIS A 166 -5.52 -22.75 12.46
CA HIS A 166 -5.79 -23.58 11.28
C HIS A 166 -5.94 -22.73 10.02
N ILE A 167 -6.72 -21.64 10.08
CA ILE A 167 -6.85 -20.70 8.96
C ILE A 167 -5.49 -20.07 8.63
N PHE A 168 -4.77 -19.60 9.66
CA PHE A 168 -3.45 -19.00 9.48
C PHE A 168 -2.46 -19.96 8.81
N SER A 169 -2.38 -21.21 9.28
CA SER A 169 -1.46 -22.22 8.75
C SER A 169 -1.73 -22.56 7.28
N ASN A 170 -3.00 -22.49 6.84
CA ASN A 170 -3.35 -22.71 5.44
C ASN A 170 -3.03 -21.48 4.58
N LEU A 171 -3.30 -20.29 5.09
CA LEU A 171 -3.13 -19.05 4.33
C LEU A 171 -1.66 -18.60 4.23
N GLN A 172 -0.81 -18.87 5.23
CA GLN A 172 0.62 -18.54 5.17
C GLN A 172 1.36 -19.24 4.03
N LEU A 173 0.81 -20.32 3.47
CA LEU A 173 1.37 -20.97 2.26
C LEU A 173 1.37 -20.01 1.07
N LEU A 174 0.47 -19.01 1.05
CA LEU A 174 0.49 -17.95 0.04
C LEU A 174 1.74 -17.08 0.17
N ILE A 175 2.19 -16.81 1.40
CA ILE A 175 3.46 -16.11 1.65
C ILE A 175 4.60 -16.93 1.07
N HIS A 176 4.71 -18.21 1.44
CA HIS A 176 5.74 -19.09 0.87
C HIS A 176 5.70 -19.11 -0.67
N ARG A 177 4.51 -19.09 -1.29
CA ARG A 177 4.36 -19.09 -2.75
C ARG A 177 4.82 -17.81 -3.43
N PHE A 178 4.53 -16.63 -2.86
CA PHE A 178 4.75 -15.34 -3.52
C PHE A 178 6.00 -14.61 -3.04
N VAL A 179 6.46 -14.86 -1.82
CA VAL A 179 7.71 -14.31 -1.27
C VAL A 179 8.92 -15.08 -1.80
N ASP A 180 8.84 -16.41 -1.88
CA ASP A 180 9.85 -17.28 -2.50
C ASP A 180 11.27 -17.10 -1.90
N THR A 181 11.35 -17.08 -0.58
CA THR A 181 12.61 -16.95 0.19
C THR A 181 13.42 -15.68 -0.13
N ASP A 182 12.73 -14.61 -0.53
CA ASP A 182 13.32 -13.29 -0.70
C ASP A 182 13.31 -12.55 0.65
N GLU A 183 14.48 -12.39 1.27
CA GLU A 183 14.65 -11.76 2.59
C GLU A 183 14.01 -10.36 2.67
N VAL A 184 14.08 -9.57 1.59
CA VAL A 184 13.50 -8.23 1.56
C VAL A 184 11.98 -8.30 1.65
N LEU A 185 11.37 -9.25 0.94
CA LEU A 185 9.92 -9.46 0.96
C LEU A 185 9.46 -10.15 2.26
N GLU A 186 10.25 -11.05 2.82
CA GLU A 186 10.02 -11.64 4.14
C GLU A 186 9.98 -10.56 5.22
N LEU A 187 10.92 -9.61 5.18
CA LEU A 187 10.94 -8.46 6.09
C LEU A 187 9.67 -7.60 5.95
N GLN A 188 9.12 -7.45 4.74
CA GLN A 188 7.83 -6.77 4.54
C GLN A 188 6.67 -7.49 5.22
N CYS A 189 6.69 -8.84 5.29
CA CYS A 189 5.70 -9.58 6.07
C CYS A 189 5.80 -9.24 7.56
N LEU A 190 7.01 -9.15 8.11
CA LEU A 190 7.24 -8.81 9.52
C LEU A 190 6.75 -7.40 9.86
N TYR A 191 7.02 -6.42 9.00
CA TYR A 191 6.47 -5.07 9.17
C TYR A 191 4.94 -5.03 9.09
N ALA A 192 4.33 -5.80 8.18
CA ALA A 192 2.88 -5.91 8.11
C ALA A 192 2.28 -6.54 9.39
N ILE A 193 2.94 -7.57 9.96
CA ILE A 193 2.55 -8.16 11.24
C ILE A 193 2.65 -7.13 12.36
N GLN A 194 3.77 -6.41 12.46
CA GLN A 194 3.98 -5.39 13.49
C GLN A 194 2.90 -4.29 13.43
N ALA A 195 2.62 -3.77 12.24
CA ALA A 195 1.59 -2.76 12.04
C ALA A 195 0.20 -3.28 12.42
N HIS A 196 -0.13 -4.52 12.04
CA HIS A 196 -1.41 -5.13 12.40
C HIS A 196 -1.52 -5.36 13.92
N MET A 197 -0.47 -5.87 14.57
CA MET A 197 -0.43 -6.08 16.02
C MET A 197 -0.58 -4.77 16.79
N THR A 198 0.02 -3.68 16.30
CA THR A 198 -0.14 -2.33 16.84
C THR A 198 -1.60 -1.88 16.76
N LYS A 199 -2.25 -2.05 15.58
CA LYS A 199 -3.66 -1.72 15.37
C LYS A 199 -4.61 -2.44 16.33
N ILE A 200 -4.28 -3.68 16.72
CA ILE A 200 -5.10 -4.47 17.66
C ILE A 200 -4.57 -4.45 19.11
N GLU A 201 -3.59 -3.59 19.41
CA GLU A 201 -3.03 -3.36 20.75
C GLU A 201 -2.35 -4.59 21.38
N PHE A 202 -1.62 -5.39 20.59
CA PHE A 202 -0.81 -6.52 21.06
C PHE A 202 -1.53 -7.49 22.03
N PRO A 203 -2.65 -8.12 21.62
CA PRO A 203 -3.33 -9.13 22.43
C PRO A 203 -2.38 -10.26 22.82
N CYS A 204 -2.52 -10.70 24.07
CA CYS A 204 -1.61 -11.66 24.70
C CYS A 204 -1.46 -12.94 23.86
N GLY A 205 -0.21 -13.31 23.58
CA GLY A 205 0.14 -14.58 22.93
C GLY A 205 0.00 -14.62 21.40
N ILE A 206 -0.78 -13.73 20.78
CA ILE A 206 -1.03 -13.81 19.32
C ILE A 206 0.25 -13.62 18.50
N LEU A 207 1.02 -12.56 18.78
CA LEU A 207 2.26 -12.30 18.05
C LEU A 207 3.25 -13.47 18.18
N ARG A 208 3.41 -14.01 19.39
CA ARG A 208 4.31 -15.15 19.64
C ARG A 208 3.87 -16.38 18.85
N ASN A 209 2.57 -16.68 18.80
CA ASN A 209 2.06 -17.82 18.04
C ASN A 209 2.32 -17.65 16.53
N ILE A 210 2.09 -16.44 15.98
CA ILE A 210 2.37 -16.13 14.58
C ILE A 210 3.85 -16.33 14.25
N ILE A 211 4.74 -15.72 15.03
CA ILE A 211 6.19 -15.72 14.77
C ILE A 211 6.78 -17.14 14.89
N ASN A 212 6.40 -17.88 15.93
CA ASN A 212 6.82 -19.27 16.09
C ASN A 212 6.35 -20.15 14.93
N LYS A 213 5.15 -19.89 14.39
CA LYS A 213 4.60 -20.66 13.28
C LYS A 213 5.33 -20.34 11.97
N LEU A 214 5.55 -19.07 11.67
CA LEU A 214 6.28 -18.64 10.48
C LEU A 214 7.74 -19.12 10.48
N SER A 215 8.41 -19.09 11.63
CA SER A 215 9.76 -19.63 11.78
C SER A 215 9.78 -21.16 11.70
N GLY A 216 8.91 -21.85 12.45
CA GLY A 216 8.89 -23.32 12.50
C GLY A 216 8.51 -24.00 11.19
N ASP A 217 7.69 -23.33 10.37
CA ASP A 217 7.31 -23.82 9.04
C ASP A 217 8.23 -23.30 7.92
N ASN A 218 9.35 -22.63 8.26
CA ASN A 218 10.32 -22.03 7.32
C ASN A 218 9.68 -21.06 6.29
N ILE A 219 8.69 -20.28 6.72
CA ILE A 219 8.05 -19.25 5.88
C ILE A 219 8.87 -17.96 5.86
N ILE A 220 9.52 -17.64 6.99
CA ILE A 220 10.39 -16.49 7.18
C ILE A 220 11.72 -17.00 7.73
N SER A 221 12.82 -16.57 7.12
CA SER A 221 14.18 -16.94 7.49
C SER A 221 14.64 -16.30 8.81
N SER A 222 15.63 -16.91 9.47
CA SER A 222 16.29 -16.32 10.64
C SER A 222 16.88 -14.94 10.31
N ASP A 223 17.49 -14.79 9.13
CA ASP A 223 18.09 -13.54 8.66
C ASP A 223 17.06 -12.41 8.60
N ALA A 224 15.87 -12.66 8.03
CA ALA A 224 14.80 -11.68 8.00
C ALA A 224 14.31 -11.30 9.40
N PHE A 225 14.23 -12.24 10.34
CA PHE A 225 13.89 -11.95 11.74
C PHE A 225 14.95 -11.08 12.40
N LEU A 226 16.24 -11.36 12.19
CA LEU A 226 17.34 -10.56 12.74
C LEU A 226 17.42 -9.17 12.11
N ALA A 227 17.19 -9.06 10.80
CA ALA A 227 17.09 -7.79 10.10
C ALA A 227 15.94 -6.95 10.67
N TRP A 228 14.78 -7.57 10.90
CA TRP A 228 13.66 -6.92 11.56
C TRP A 228 14.03 -6.47 12.98
N GLN A 229 14.67 -7.32 13.78
CA GLN A 229 15.08 -7.00 15.16
C GLN A 229 15.98 -5.76 15.28
N LYS A 230 16.86 -5.52 14.30
CA LYS A 230 17.75 -4.35 14.30
C LYS A 230 16.99 -3.03 14.13
N GLY A 231 15.80 -3.05 13.52
CA GLY A 231 14.92 -1.88 13.46
C GLY A 231 15.52 -0.67 12.73
N GLU A 232 16.30 -0.89 11.66
CA GLU A 232 17.05 0.20 11.00
C GLU A 232 16.18 1.20 10.23
N ASP A 233 14.94 0.84 9.87
CA ASP A 233 14.01 1.72 9.14
C ASP A 233 13.22 2.62 10.11
N PRO A 234 13.43 3.96 10.09
CA PRO A 234 12.69 4.88 10.95
C PRO A 234 11.18 4.90 10.69
N ALA A 235 10.72 4.54 9.49
CA ALA A 235 9.30 4.50 9.15
C ALA A 235 8.56 3.36 9.88
N GLU A 236 9.29 2.35 10.35
CA GLU A 236 8.74 1.13 10.95
C GLU A 236 8.96 1.09 12.47
N HIS A 237 9.15 2.23 13.12
CA HIS A 237 9.40 2.31 14.57
C HIS A 237 8.15 2.03 15.42
N GLU A 238 6.95 2.27 14.88
CA GLU A 238 5.70 2.15 15.62
C GLU A 238 5.40 0.69 15.98
N GLY A 239 5.24 0.40 17.27
CA GLY A 239 5.02 -0.95 17.79
C GLY A 239 6.25 -1.86 17.78
N HIS A 240 7.38 -1.41 17.22
CA HIS A 240 8.60 -2.21 17.07
C HIS A 240 9.14 -2.69 18.42
N SER A 241 9.43 -1.78 19.35
CA SER A 241 9.97 -2.12 20.66
C SER A 241 9.06 -3.07 21.45
N VAL A 242 7.73 -2.91 21.34
CA VAL A 242 6.75 -3.79 21.98
C VAL A 242 6.81 -5.19 21.38
N ALA A 243 6.94 -5.29 20.06
CA ALA A 243 7.05 -6.55 19.35
C ALA A 243 8.34 -7.30 19.75
N ILE A 244 9.50 -6.62 19.72
CA ILE A 244 10.80 -7.22 20.10
C ILE A 244 10.79 -7.67 21.56
N MET A 245 10.29 -6.83 22.47
CA MET A 245 10.16 -7.18 23.90
C MET A 245 9.24 -8.41 24.12
N THR A 246 8.16 -8.52 23.37
CA THR A 246 7.25 -9.68 23.44
C THR A 246 7.95 -10.98 22.99
N LEU A 247 8.91 -10.85 22.08
CA LEU A 247 9.62 -11.93 21.40
C LEU A 247 11.04 -12.18 21.93
N THR A 248 11.45 -11.56 23.03
CA THR A 248 12.81 -11.69 23.59
C THR A 248 13.31 -13.14 23.66
N ALA A 249 12.49 -14.07 24.18
CA ALA A 249 12.87 -15.48 24.27
C ALA A 249 13.04 -16.16 22.90
N PHE A 250 12.26 -15.76 21.89
CA PHE A 250 12.41 -16.27 20.52
C PHE A 250 13.75 -15.83 19.94
N PHE A 251 14.10 -14.55 20.06
CA PHE A 251 15.37 -14.04 19.55
C PHE A 251 16.60 -14.60 20.28
N ILE A 252 16.51 -14.81 21.59
CA ILE A 252 17.57 -15.52 22.34
C ILE A 252 17.78 -16.92 21.75
N SER A 253 16.69 -17.66 21.51
CA SER A 253 16.77 -19.02 20.95
C SER A 253 17.32 -19.01 19.53
N LEU A 254 17.01 -17.99 18.73
CA LEU A 254 17.50 -17.82 17.37
C LEU A 254 19.02 -17.62 17.36
N GLN A 255 19.54 -16.74 18.23
CA GLN A 255 20.98 -16.46 18.35
C GLN A 255 21.76 -17.67 18.89
N GLU A 256 21.23 -18.38 19.88
CA GLU A 256 21.86 -19.59 20.41
C GLU A 256 22.04 -20.67 19.33
N ALA A 257 21.07 -20.79 18.41
CA ALA A 257 21.17 -21.70 17.29
C ALA A 257 22.30 -21.29 16.31
N GLU A 258 22.45 -19.99 16.01
CA GLU A 258 23.53 -19.48 15.16
C GLU A 258 24.92 -19.67 15.78
N ASP A 259 25.06 -19.34 17.06
CA ASP A 259 26.31 -19.46 17.82
C ASP A 259 26.71 -20.95 17.95
N SER A 260 25.75 -21.87 18.10
CA SER A 260 26.04 -23.31 18.15
C SER A 260 26.50 -23.90 16.81
N SER A 261 26.13 -23.26 15.70
CA SER A 261 26.58 -23.63 14.35
C SER A 261 27.94 -23.04 13.99
N SER A 262 28.40 -22.04 14.76
CA SER A 262 29.62 -21.25 14.54
C SER A 262 30.61 -21.49 15.68
N VAL A 263 31.30 -22.63 15.68
CA VAL A 263 32.36 -22.88 16.67
C VAL A 263 33.58 -21.99 16.37
N GLU A 264 33.63 -20.77 16.92
CA GLU A 264 34.84 -20.03 17.29
C GLU A 264 34.54 -19.01 18.43
N ASP A 265 35.40 -19.00 19.46
CA ASP A 265 35.27 -18.34 20.78
C ASP A 265 35.07 -16.80 20.78
N GLY A 266 34.17 -16.29 21.62
CA GLY A 266 34.04 -14.87 22.00
C GLY A 266 33.05 -14.66 23.16
N PRO A 267 33.21 -13.63 24.03
CA PRO A 267 32.49 -13.55 25.31
C PRO A 267 30.98 -13.30 25.08
N SER A 268 30.15 -14.07 25.78
CA SER A 268 28.67 -14.09 25.73
C SER A 268 28.00 -12.78 25.28
N ASN A 269 27.52 -12.78 24.04
CA ASN A 269 26.63 -11.77 23.45
C ASN A 269 25.31 -11.57 24.23
N ILE A 270 24.98 -12.47 25.16
CA ILE A 270 23.87 -12.36 26.12
C ILE A 270 23.95 -11.04 26.93
N ILE A 271 25.14 -10.57 27.28
CA ILE A 271 25.33 -9.28 27.98
C ILE A 271 24.95 -8.11 27.07
N GLN A 272 25.25 -8.18 25.77
CA GLN A 272 24.92 -7.11 24.81
C GLN A 272 23.42 -7.03 24.54
N VAL A 273 22.73 -8.17 24.36
CA VAL A 273 21.27 -8.17 24.14
C VAL A 273 20.55 -7.60 25.35
N LEU A 274 20.90 -8.05 26.56
CA LEU A 274 20.32 -7.50 27.78
C LEU A 274 20.63 -6.00 27.95
N GLN A 275 21.82 -5.54 27.54
CA GLN A 275 22.18 -4.11 27.56
C GLN A 275 21.41 -3.27 26.54
N ILE A 276 21.19 -3.78 25.31
CA ILE A 276 20.41 -3.10 24.27
C ILE A 276 18.95 -3.00 24.71
N THR A 277 18.35 -4.10 25.18
CA THR A 277 16.97 -4.10 25.67
C THR A 277 16.81 -3.17 26.88
N LEU A 278 17.77 -3.16 27.82
CA LEU A 278 17.74 -2.27 28.97
C LEU A 278 17.89 -0.79 28.56
N PHE A 279 18.73 -0.49 27.58
CA PHE A 279 18.93 0.87 27.05
C PHE A 279 17.66 1.40 26.38
N GLU A 280 17.02 0.62 25.53
CA GLU A 280 15.76 1.00 24.87
C GLU A 280 14.60 1.16 25.87
N ILE A 281 14.54 0.33 26.92
CA ILE A 281 13.58 0.49 28.02
C ILE A 281 13.83 1.83 28.72
N THR A 282 15.09 2.18 29.01
CA THR A 282 15.39 3.48 29.65
C THR A 282 15.06 4.65 28.74
N GLU A 283 15.28 4.55 27.44
CA GLU A 283 14.98 5.64 26.50
C GLU A 283 13.46 5.84 26.31
N ASN A 284 12.70 4.74 26.19
CA ASN A 284 11.25 4.79 26.12
C ASN A 284 10.62 5.25 27.45
N ALA A 285 11.15 4.81 28.60
CA ALA A 285 10.70 5.30 29.90
C ALA A 285 10.96 6.81 30.07
N VAL A 286 12.12 7.31 29.61
CA VAL A 286 12.44 8.74 29.61
C VAL A 286 11.49 9.52 28.68
N ARG A 287 11.17 9.00 27.48
CA ARG A 287 10.18 9.60 26.58
C ARG A 287 8.77 9.66 27.17
N ILE A 288 8.32 8.60 27.83
CA ILE A 288 7.02 8.54 28.50
C ILE A 288 6.98 9.50 29.71
N SER A 289 8.08 9.61 30.46
CA SER A 289 8.18 10.54 31.60
C SER A 289 8.20 12.03 31.20
N ASN A 290 8.54 12.34 29.94
CA ASN A 290 8.52 13.70 29.39
C ASN A 290 7.17 14.11 28.77
N ILE A 291 6.17 13.21 28.75
CA ILE A 291 4.78 13.59 28.50
C ILE A 291 4.22 14.12 29.83
N VAL A 292 4.46 15.40 30.08
CA VAL A 292 3.84 16.15 31.18
C VAL A 292 2.34 16.21 30.91
N ILE A 293 1.56 15.36 31.58
CA ILE A 293 0.12 15.55 31.70
C ILE A 293 -0.10 16.80 32.55
N MET A 294 -0.31 17.93 31.88
CA MET A 294 -0.63 19.20 32.51
C MET A 294 -2.10 19.15 32.99
N TYR A 295 -2.34 18.69 34.21
CA TYR A 295 -3.62 18.94 34.86
C TYR A 295 -3.61 20.36 35.45
N PRO A 296 -4.60 21.22 35.15
CA PRO A 296 -4.72 22.51 35.79
C PRO A 296 -5.18 22.30 37.23
N PHE A 297 -4.25 22.41 38.18
CA PHE A 297 -4.58 22.50 39.59
C PHE A 297 -4.70 23.99 39.96
N VAL A 298 -5.94 24.48 40.08
CA VAL A 298 -6.21 25.77 40.73
C VAL A 298 -6.07 25.55 42.23
N SER A 299 -5.10 26.20 42.86
CA SER A 299 -4.96 26.22 44.31
C SER A 299 -4.93 27.66 44.79
N ASP A 300 -5.90 28.00 45.64
CA ASP A 300 -5.76 29.15 46.53
C ASP A 300 -4.78 28.79 47.64
N ASN A 301 -3.69 29.55 47.66
CA ASN A 301 -2.75 29.75 48.77
C ASN A 301 -1.62 28.73 48.99
N LEU A 302 -0.42 29.30 48.82
CA LEU A 302 0.92 28.98 49.33
C LEU A 302 1.91 28.24 48.41
N LEU A 303 2.88 29.06 47.97
CA LEU A 303 4.21 28.72 47.48
C LEU A 303 4.93 27.72 48.39
N LEU A 304 5.35 26.57 47.87
CA LEU A 304 6.60 25.93 48.29
C LEU A 304 7.29 25.21 47.12
N PHE A 305 8.62 25.27 47.19
CA PHE A 305 9.61 25.00 46.16
C PHE A 305 9.69 23.53 45.68
N SER A 306 10.18 23.40 44.45
CA SER A 306 10.55 22.17 43.74
C SER A 306 11.36 21.18 44.58
N GLY A 307 10.84 19.96 44.74
CA GLY A 307 11.59 18.78 45.15
C GLY A 307 11.28 17.63 44.19
N PHE A 308 12.28 17.15 43.46
CA PHE A 308 12.19 15.92 42.68
C PHE A 308 12.15 14.72 43.64
N TYR A 309 11.13 13.87 43.52
CA TYR A 309 11.11 12.55 44.14
C TYR A 309 11.21 11.48 43.06
N ILE A 310 12.32 10.72 43.08
CA ILE A 310 12.45 9.41 42.44
C ILE A 310 12.17 8.39 43.55
N VAL A 311 11.17 7.52 43.36
CA VAL A 311 10.84 6.43 44.30
C VAL A 311 11.43 5.12 43.71
N PRO A 312 12.04 4.24 44.54
CA PRO A 312 12.79 3.07 44.06
C PRO A 312 11.92 1.99 43.41
#